data_AF-A0A377DY31-F1
#
_entry.id   AF-A0A377DY31-F1
#
_cell.length_a   1.000
_cell.length_b   1.000
_cell.length_c   1.000
_cell.angle_alpha   90.00
_cell.angle_beta   90.00
_cell.angle_gamma   90.00
#
_symmetry.space_group_name_H-M   'P 1'
#
loop_
_entity.id
_entity.type
_entity.pdbx_description
1 polymer ?
#
loop_
_entity_poly.entity_id
_entity_poly.type
_entity_poly.pdbx_seq_one_letter_code
_entity_poly.pdbx_strand_id
1 'polypeptide(L)'
;MQKRGKPTVRGDYRQLTKMILVDEADNFMRQDFASLRKILKEGREYGVGAILSTQEITHFKTGENNYASYILTWVIHRVSEIRNSDIKAVFNIDDKK
;
A
#
# COMPACT_ATOMS: atom_id res chain seq x y z
N MET A 1 -22.41 -12.58 7.22
CA MET A 1 -23.34 -12.39 6.09
C MET A 1 -22.80 -11.29 5.18
N GLN A 2 -22.19 -11.63 4.04
CA GLN A 2 -21.76 -10.64 3.06
C GLN A 2 -23.01 -10.17 2.28
N LYS A 3 -23.52 -8.96 2.55
CA LYS A 3 -24.76 -8.45 1.93
C LYS A 3 -24.61 -8.13 0.42
N ARG A 4 -23.39 -8.16 -0.12
CA ARG A 4 -23.05 -8.01 -1.55
C ARG A 4 -22.17 -9.19 -1.96
N GLY A 5 -22.40 -9.75 -3.15
CA GLY A 5 -21.61 -10.84 -3.71
C GLY A 5 -20.14 -10.46 -3.96
N LYS A 6 -19.33 -11.42 -4.40
CA LYS A 6 -17.92 -11.18 -4.77
C LYS A 6 -17.82 -10.03 -5.81
N PRO A 7 -16.73 -9.24 -5.81
CA PRO A 7 -16.54 -8.18 -6.79
C PRO A 7 -16.60 -8.73 -8.21
N THR A 8 -17.19 -7.96 -9.13
CA THR A 8 -17.21 -8.33 -10.55
C THR A 8 -15.78 -8.31 -11.13
N VAL A 9 -15.45 -9.29 -11.98
CA VAL A 9 -14.17 -9.38 -12.68
C VAL A 9 -14.43 -9.23 -14.19
N ARG A 10 -13.64 -8.39 -14.87
CA ARG A 10 -13.68 -8.19 -16.33
C ARG A 10 -12.25 -8.24 -16.87
N GLY A 11 -11.86 -9.36 -17.46
CA GLY A 11 -10.46 -9.61 -17.83
C GLY A 11 -9.56 -9.48 -16.61
N ASP A 12 -8.52 -8.65 -16.71
CA ASP A 12 -7.57 -8.39 -15.62
C ASP A 12 -8.07 -7.41 -14.55
N TYR A 13 -9.20 -6.74 -14.84
CA TYR A 13 -9.78 -5.73 -13.96
C TYR A 13 -10.73 -6.38 -12.95
N ARG A 14 -10.62 -5.93 -11.70
CA ARG A 14 -11.51 -6.31 -10.62
C ARG A 14 -12.22 -5.08 -10.07
N GLN A 15 -13.52 -5.22 -9.83
CA GLN A 15 -14.35 -4.16 -9.30
C GLN A 15 -13.87 -3.73 -7.91
N LEU A 16 -13.71 -2.43 -7.74
CA LEU A 16 -13.52 -1.81 -6.44
C LEU A 16 -14.89 -1.54 -5.81
N THR A 17 -15.13 -2.11 -4.63
CA THR A 17 -16.41 -2.00 -3.91
C THR A 17 -16.29 -1.17 -2.64
N LYS A 18 -15.07 -1.06 -2.09
CA LYS A 18 -14.72 -0.30 -0.89
C LYS A 18 -13.31 0.26 -1.04
N MET A 19 -13.11 1.43 -0.44
CA MET A 19 -11.82 2.13 -0.38
C MET A 19 -11.56 2.53 1.06
N ILE A 20 -10.34 2.29 1.52
CA ILE A 20 -9.83 2.74 2.81
C ILE A 20 -8.80 3.83 2.52
N LEU A 21 -9.03 5.02 3.05
CA LEU A 21 -8.10 6.14 2.94
C LEU A 21 -7.58 6.41 4.33
N VAL A 22 -6.27 6.32 4.51
CA VAL A 22 -5.60 6.62 5.77
C VAL A 22 -4.63 7.75 5.50
N ASP A 23 -4.92 8.90 6.11
CA ASP A 23 -3.97 9.99 6.18
C ASP A 23 -3.01 9.83 7.35
N GLU A 24 -1.81 10.38 7.22
CA GLU A 24 -0.71 10.17 8.17
C GLU A 24 -0.56 8.69 8.56
N ALA A 25 -0.51 7.84 7.54
CA ALA A 25 -0.53 6.40 7.69
C ALA A 25 0.72 5.85 8.40
N ASP A 26 1.76 6.66 8.64
CA ASP A 26 2.92 6.26 9.44
C ASP A 26 2.51 5.92 10.88
N ASN A 27 1.65 6.72 11.50
CA ASN A 27 1.14 6.45 12.84
C ASN A 27 0.29 5.17 12.86
N PHE A 28 -0.46 4.92 11.80
CA PHE A 28 -1.31 3.74 11.66
C PHE A 28 -0.49 2.47 11.38
N MET A 29 0.53 2.54 10.52
CA MET A 29 1.43 1.43 10.20
C MET A 29 2.31 1.03 11.39
N ARG A 30 2.71 2.00 12.23
CA ARG A 30 3.45 1.75 13.49
C ARG A 30 2.69 0.88 14.49
N GLN A 31 1.36 0.86 14.45
CA GLN A 31 0.54 -0.01 15.31
C GLN A 31 0.57 -1.48 14.88
N ASP A 32 1.14 -1.77 13.70
CA ASP A 32 1.34 -3.10 13.16
C ASP A 32 0.07 -3.99 13.13
N PHE A 33 -1.07 -3.40 12.76
CA PHE A 33 -2.33 -4.13 12.70
C PHE A 33 -2.28 -5.30 11.72
N ALA A 34 -2.52 -6.52 12.22
CA ALA A 34 -2.64 -7.71 11.37
C ALA A 34 -3.73 -7.57 10.30
N SER A 35 -4.81 -6.84 10.61
CA SER A 35 -5.90 -6.53 9.67
C SER A 35 -5.43 -5.66 8.50
N LEU A 36 -4.56 -4.67 8.74
CA LEU A 36 -3.99 -3.84 7.69
C LEU A 36 -3.16 -4.69 6.72
N ARG A 37 -2.27 -5.55 7.24
CA ARG A 37 -1.49 -6.47 6.39
C ARG A 37 -2.39 -7.38 5.55
N LYS A 38 -3.45 -7.90 6.15
CA LYS A 38 -4.43 -8.75 5.44
C LYS A 38 -5.14 -7.98 4.33
N ILE A 39 -5.53 -6.72 4.57
CA ILE A 39 -6.16 -5.87 3.55
C ILE A 39 -5.19 -5.60 2.40
N LEU A 40 -3.93 -5.26 2.68
CA LEU A 40 -2.95 -4.96 1.62
C LEU A 40 -2.59 -6.19 0.79
N LYS A 41 -2.57 -7.39 1.39
CA LYS A 41 -2.26 -8.65 0.68
C LYS A 41 -3.47 -9.25 -0.05
N GLU A 42 -4.62 -9.29 0.60
CA GLU A 42 -5.79 -10.07 0.14
C GLU A 42 -6.99 -9.18 -0.24
N GLY A 43 -6.96 -7.88 0.09
CA GLY A 43 -8.09 -6.96 -0.09
C GLY A 43 -8.57 -6.85 -1.53
N ARG A 44 -7.65 -6.99 -2.50
CA ARG A 44 -7.99 -7.07 -3.93
C ARG A 44 -9.00 -8.18 -4.18
N GLU A 45 -8.89 -9.34 -3.54
CA GLU A 45 -9.83 -10.44 -3.76
C GLU A 45 -11.28 -10.02 -3.49
N TYR A 46 -11.45 -9.21 -2.45
CA TYR A 46 -12.72 -8.72 -1.93
C TYR A 46 -13.12 -7.34 -2.48
N GLY A 47 -12.36 -6.79 -3.44
CA GLY A 47 -12.65 -5.49 -4.05
C GLY A 47 -12.47 -4.35 -3.05
N VAL A 48 -11.54 -4.52 -2.10
CA VAL A 48 -11.14 -3.50 -1.14
C VAL A 48 -9.80 -2.95 -1.59
N GLY A 49 -9.75 -1.64 -1.82
CA GLY A 49 -8.51 -0.90 -2.06
C GLY A 49 -8.12 -0.08 -0.83
N ALA A 50 -6.83 0.26 -0.74
CA ALA A 50 -6.30 1.15 0.28
C ALA A 50 -5.45 2.24 -0.37
N ILE A 51 -5.60 3.48 0.08
CA ILE A 51 -4.70 4.59 -0.17
C ILE A 51 -4.13 5.01 1.19
N LEU A 52 -2.80 5.04 1.27
CA LEU A 52 -2.06 5.41 2.47
C LEU A 52 -1.22 6.64 2.11
N SER A 53 -1.46 7.77 2.76
CA SER A 53 -0.62 8.97 2.61
C SER A 53 0.33 9.09 3.78
N THR A 54 1.56 9.51 3.47
CA THR A 54 2.60 9.82 4.45
C THR A 54 3.46 10.95 3.92
N GLN A 55 4.19 11.62 4.81
CA GLN A 55 5.13 12.69 4.42
C GLN A 55 6.45 12.15 3.86
N GLU A 56 6.92 10.98 4.31
CA GLU A 56 8.22 10.40 3.92
C GLU A 56 8.07 8.95 3.43
N ILE A 57 8.77 8.61 2.34
CA ILE A 57 8.77 7.25 1.78
C ILE A 57 9.28 6.21 2.81
N THR A 58 10.21 6.61 3.67
CA THR A 58 10.79 5.79 4.75
C THR A 58 9.73 5.27 5.72
N HIS A 59 8.59 5.97 5.89
CA HIS A 59 7.53 5.57 6.80
C HIS A 59 6.82 4.26 6.44
N PHE A 60 6.93 3.81 5.19
CA PHE A 60 6.42 2.49 4.78
C PHE A 60 7.31 1.33 5.25
N LYS A 61 8.49 1.62 5.82
CA LYS A 61 9.36 0.63 6.47
C LYS A 61 9.33 0.85 7.98
N THR A 62 8.76 -0.11 8.68
CA THR A 62 8.82 -0.20 10.15
C THR A 62 9.93 -1.18 10.54
N GLY A 63 10.32 -1.20 11.83
CA GLY A 63 11.38 -2.09 12.31
C GLY A 63 11.10 -3.58 12.05
N GLU A 64 9.83 -3.99 12.09
CA GLU A 64 9.42 -5.39 11.89
C GLU A 64 8.83 -5.68 10.50
N ASN A 65 8.24 -4.68 9.84
CA ASN A 65 7.50 -4.86 8.58
C ASN A 65 7.82 -3.83 7.51
N ASN A 66 8.00 -4.30 6.28
CA ASN A 66 8.14 -3.46 5.09
C ASN A 66 6.81 -3.40 4.30
N TYR A 67 5.97 -2.41 4.62
CA TYR A 67 4.67 -2.20 3.96
C TYR A 67 4.81 -1.78 2.49
N ALA A 68 5.94 -1.15 2.11
CA ALA A 68 6.20 -0.78 0.72
C ALA A 68 6.16 -1.98 -0.23
N SER A 69 6.55 -3.18 0.26
CA SER A 69 6.52 -4.42 -0.53
C SER A 69 5.11 -4.89 -0.92
N TYR A 70 4.07 -4.39 -0.25
CA TYR A 70 2.67 -4.72 -0.54
C TYR A 70 1.99 -3.67 -1.42
N ILE A 71 2.65 -2.54 -1.70
CA ILE A 71 2.10 -1.43 -2.48
C ILE A 71 2.53 -1.58 -3.93
N LEU A 72 1.54 -1.73 -4.81
CA LEU A 72 1.76 -1.90 -6.26
C LEU A 72 1.78 -0.57 -7.03
N THR A 73 1.32 0.52 -6.42
CA THR A 73 1.14 1.80 -7.11
C THR A 73 1.51 2.94 -6.18
N TRP A 74 2.34 3.85 -6.69
CA TRP A 74 2.84 5.02 -5.97
C TRP A 74 2.34 6.29 -6.65
N VAL A 75 1.87 7.24 -5.84
CA VAL A 75 1.61 8.61 -6.26
C VAL A 75 2.54 9.49 -5.43
N ILE A 76 3.50 10.13 -6.09
CA ILE A 76 4.51 10.96 -5.44
C ILE A 76 4.26 12.40 -5.89
N HIS A 77 4.02 13.28 -4.91
CA HIS A 77 3.93 14.72 -5.16
C HIS A 77 5.33 15.34 -5.10
N ARG A 78 5.56 16.28 -4.19
CA ARG A 78 6.86 16.92 -3.99
C ARG A 78 7.56 16.27 -2.80
N VAL A 79 8.80 15.85 -2.99
CA VAL A 79 9.70 15.40 -1.93
C VAL A 79 10.75 16.50 -1.73
N SER A 80 10.98 16.92 -0.48
CA SER A 80 11.95 17.98 -0.14
C SER A 80 13.39 17.54 -0.41
N GLU A 81 13.72 16.31 -0.04
CA GLU A 81 15.00 15.64 -0.32
C GLU A 81 14.74 14.17 -0.65
N ILE A 82 15.31 13.66 -1.74
CA ILE A 82 15.20 12.24 -2.12
C ILE A 82 16.58 11.59 -2.09
N ARG A 83 16.71 10.50 -1.33
CA ARG A 83 17.94 9.70 -1.30
C ARG A 83 17.81 8.54 -2.28
N ASN A 84 18.94 8.02 -2.76
CA ASN A 84 18.96 6.82 -3.61
C ASN A 84 18.27 5.62 -2.94
N SER A 85 18.33 5.53 -1.60
CA SER A 85 17.61 4.51 -0.83
C SER A 85 16.10 4.59 -0.98
N ASP A 86 15.54 5.80 -1.13
CA ASP A 86 14.10 6.03 -1.22
C ASP A 86 13.59 5.64 -2.61
N ILE A 87 14.37 5.97 -3.65
CA ILE A 87 14.11 5.55 -5.04
C ILE A 87 14.11 4.02 -5.13
N LYS A 88 15.12 3.36 -4.58
CA LYS A 88 15.17 1.90 -4.53
C LYS A 88 13.98 1.30 -3.78
N ALA A 89 13.54 1.93 -2.69
CA ALA A 89 12.39 1.46 -1.92
C ALA A 89 11.06 1.57 -2.69
N VAL A 90 10.85 2.63 -3.46
CA VAL A 90 9.63 2.83 -4.28
C VAL A 90 9.59 1.90 -5.48
N PHE A 91 10.70 1.84 -6.22
CA PHE A 91 10.72 1.17 -7.53
C PHE A 91 11.23 -0.27 -7.47
N ASN A 92 11.63 -0.75 -6.28
CA ASN A 92 12.23 -2.06 -6.09
C ASN A 92 13.37 -2.34 -7.10
N ILE A 93 14.18 -1.30 -7.37
CA ILE A 93 15.31 -1.39 -8.29
C ILE A 93 16.49 -1.97 -7.52
N ASP A 94 16.80 -3.23 -7.78
CA ASP A 94 18.10 -3.79 -7.45
C ASP A 94 19.14 -3.21 -8.41
N ASP A 95 20.31 -2.83 -7.89
CA ASP A 95 21.42 -2.39 -8.74
C ASP A 95 21.76 -3.54 -9.69
N LYS A 96 21.40 -3.39 -10.97
CA LYS A 96 21.91 -4.28 -12.01
C LYS A 96 23.43 -4.11 -12.02
N LYS A 97 24.12 -5.23 -11.75
CA LYS A 97 25.57 -5.40 -11.90
C LYS A 97 26.05 -4.96 -13.28
#